data_AF-A0AAW0RG10-F1
#
_entry.id   AF-A0AAW0RG10-F1
#
_cell.length_a   1.000
_cell.length_b   1.000
_cell.length_c   1.000
_cell.angle_alpha   90.00
_cell.angle_beta   90.00
_cell.angle_gamma   90.00
#
_symmetry.space_group_name_H-M   'P 1'
#
loop_
_entity.id
_entity.type
_entity.pdbx_description
1 polymer ?
#
loop_
_entity_poly.entity_id
_entity_poly.type
_entity_poly.pdbx_seq_one_letter_code
_entity_poly.pdbx_strand_id
1 'polypeptide(L)'
;MDSTPVEQPDFSAVASGLRLAAEHLARCPNIPALDAGAELMRRMDMMLEQQRLLSEQQGLLSEQQRLFSEQQRLLSAKIDSVIISNRNAAVRHENSIVVSGNMPLAPLYDLRTGEEIAECPGTLAQLEALAAPQVAELLRRVGEPVPRGHEERKRKLKQAFGDYHLGGDRLEPEEILRLTRQILQATASLHEAGFAHGDMSGANIVFTTSNMASLSRDDFFDVVGAPETANLLTADGSLPNPELPRQLIRKIEWDNWTDEMEEDIRLVDLGESFQFESAPSALAQPSALRAPETFFSGKFDHRVDLWRIYSMIFASYPFQYLGDDDILIAQMIGFVEKLPSEWEERWHQMSKAPGRRLPTRE
;
A
#
# COMPACT_ATOMS: atom_id res chain seq x y z
N MET A 1 -42.52 5.29 116.36
CA MET A 1 -42.09 5.78 115.04
C MET A 1 -41.61 7.19 115.28
N ASP A 2 -40.31 7.42 115.27
CA ASP A 2 -39.77 8.78 115.28
C ASP A 2 -38.83 8.86 114.09
N SER A 3 -39.38 9.46 113.02
CA SER A 3 -38.76 9.60 111.70
C SER A 3 -37.65 10.64 111.79
N THR A 4 -36.41 10.22 111.58
CA THR A 4 -35.30 11.13 111.29
C THR A 4 -35.71 12.06 110.14
N PRO A 5 -35.59 13.39 110.27
CA PRO A 5 -35.92 14.28 109.18
C PRO A 5 -34.93 14.03 108.04
N VAL A 6 -35.45 13.57 106.91
CA VAL A 6 -34.67 13.41 105.67
C VAL A 6 -34.32 14.81 105.18
N GLU A 7 -33.03 15.10 105.02
CA GLU A 7 -32.56 16.37 104.49
C GLU A 7 -33.20 16.64 103.10
N GLN A 8 -33.74 17.83 102.94
CA GLN A 8 -34.28 18.29 101.68
C GLN A 8 -33.12 18.57 100.71
N PRO A 9 -33.21 18.15 99.44
CA PRO A 9 -32.18 18.42 98.45
C PRO A 9 -32.02 19.93 98.21
N ASP A 10 -30.76 20.38 98.13
CA ASP A 10 -30.42 21.75 97.78
C ASP A 10 -30.46 21.94 96.26
N PHE A 11 -31.62 22.35 95.75
CA PHE A 11 -31.81 22.62 94.32
C PHE A 11 -30.94 23.78 93.81
N SER A 12 -30.46 24.67 94.68
CA SER A 12 -29.52 25.74 94.28
C SER A 12 -28.15 25.14 93.98
N ALA A 13 -27.66 24.25 94.85
CA ALA A 13 -26.42 23.50 94.62
C ALA A 13 -26.51 22.63 93.36
N VAL A 14 -27.64 21.96 93.12
CA VAL A 14 -27.89 21.19 91.90
C VAL A 14 -27.85 22.08 90.66
N ALA A 15 -28.53 23.23 90.68
CA ALA A 15 -28.53 24.17 89.55
C ALA A 15 -27.15 24.78 89.29
N SER A 16 -26.35 24.99 90.34
CA SER A 16 -24.97 25.47 90.22
C SER A 16 -24.05 24.39 89.64
N GLY A 17 -24.19 23.14 90.09
CA GLY A 17 -23.47 21.99 89.55
C GLY A 17 -23.79 21.73 88.07
N LEU A 18 -25.06 21.87 87.67
CA LEU A 18 -25.47 21.74 86.26
C LEU A 18 -24.89 22.86 85.39
N ARG A 19 -24.81 24.09 85.90
CA ARG A 19 -24.16 25.21 85.18
C ARG A 19 -22.65 24.99 85.02
N LEU A 20 -22.00 24.51 86.07
CA LEU A 20 -20.57 24.17 86.02
C LEU A 20 -20.30 23.05 85.01
N ALA A 21 -21.13 22.00 85.00
CA ALA A 21 -21.04 20.94 84.01
C ALA A 21 -21.24 21.47 82.57
N ALA A 22 -22.23 22.35 82.36
CA ALA A 22 -22.47 22.99 81.07
C ALA A 22 -21.28 23.86 80.61
N GLU A 23 -20.64 24.62 81.51
CA GLU A 23 -19.44 25.41 81.19
C GLU A 23 -18.27 24.52 80.76
N HIS A 24 -18.06 23.38 81.44
CA HIS A 24 -17.00 22.44 81.07
C HIS A 24 -17.31 21.72 79.75
N LEU A 25 -18.57 21.37 79.48
CA LEU A 25 -19.01 20.83 78.19
C LEU A 25 -18.85 21.85 77.06
N ALA A 26 -19.08 23.14 77.31
CA ALA A 26 -18.86 24.21 76.34
C ALA A 26 -17.37 24.37 75.96
N ARG A 27 -16.43 23.86 76.78
CA ARG A 27 -14.99 23.85 76.51
C ARG A 27 -14.52 22.58 75.78
N CYS A 28 -15.38 21.60 75.54
CA CYS A 28 -15.04 20.39 74.79
C CYS A 28 -14.40 20.64 73.41
N PRO A 29 -14.74 21.69 72.64
CA PRO A 29 -14.05 22.01 71.38
C PRO A 29 -12.55 22.33 71.53
N ASN A 30 -12.09 22.68 72.74
CA ASN A 30 -10.68 22.98 73.01
C ASN A 30 -9.86 21.73 73.40
N ILE A 31 -10.43 20.51 73.29
CA ILE A 31 -9.73 19.27 73.60
C ILE A 31 -8.82 18.90 72.42
N PRO A 32 -7.48 18.91 72.57
CA PRO A 32 -6.54 18.68 71.46
C PRO A 32 -6.69 17.32 70.76
N ALA A 33 -7.24 16.33 71.47
CA ALA A 33 -7.50 15.00 70.92
C ALA A 33 -8.61 15.00 69.85
N LEU A 34 -9.57 15.93 69.91
CA LEU A 34 -10.62 16.07 68.88
C LEU A 34 -10.05 16.68 67.59
N ASP A 35 -9.15 17.66 67.70
CA ASP A 35 -8.44 18.26 66.56
C ASP A 35 -7.48 17.25 65.89
N ALA A 36 -6.78 16.45 66.69
CA ALA A 36 -5.91 15.41 66.19
C ALA A 36 -6.67 14.35 65.36
N GLY A 37 -7.90 14.00 65.76
CA GLY A 37 -8.76 13.09 65.00
C GLY A 37 -9.23 13.67 63.67
N ALA A 38 -9.60 14.97 63.64
CA ALA A 38 -10.00 15.66 62.42
C ALA A 38 -8.83 15.79 61.42
N GLU A 39 -7.63 16.12 61.89
CA GLU A 39 -6.41 16.17 61.08
C GLU A 39 -6.03 14.79 60.53
N LEU A 40 -6.21 13.73 61.31
CA LEU A 40 -5.93 12.35 60.88
C LEU A 40 -6.89 11.90 59.76
N MET A 41 -8.17 12.27 59.86
CA MET A 41 -9.15 12.04 58.78
C MET A 41 -8.77 12.79 57.50
N ARG A 42 -8.39 14.08 57.61
CA ARG A 42 -7.90 14.85 56.45
C ARG A 42 -6.70 14.19 55.75
N ARG A 43 -5.76 13.64 56.53
CA ARG A 43 -4.59 12.93 55.97
C ARG A 43 -4.97 11.60 55.32
N MET A 44 -5.95 10.88 55.88
CA MET A 44 -6.49 9.68 55.26
C MET A 44 -7.19 9.99 53.94
N ASP A 45 -7.99 11.05 53.87
CA ASP A 45 -8.64 11.51 52.64
C ASP A 45 -7.61 11.87 51.56
N MET A 46 -6.55 12.60 51.95
CA MET A 46 -5.43 12.90 51.04
C MET A 46 -4.71 11.64 50.54
N MET A 47 -4.49 10.65 51.42
CA MET A 47 -3.87 9.37 51.03
C MET A 47 -4.76 8.57 50.07
N LEU A 48 -6.07 8.52 50.33
CA LEU A 48 -7.03 7.83 49.47
C LEU A 48 -7.10 8.49 48.08
N GLU A 49 -7.08 9.82 48.02
CA GLU A 49 -7.05 10.54 46.75
C GLU A 49 -5.72 10.35 46.01
N GLN A 50 -4.59 10.37 46.72
CA GLN A 50 -3.29 10.05 46.13
C GLN A 50 -3.23 8.61 45.60
N GLN A 51 -3.82 7.65 46.31
CA GLN A 51 -3.91 6.26 45.88
C GLN A 51 -4.81 6.11 44.65
N ARG A 52 -5.90 6.87 44.56
CA ARG A 52 -6.77 6.93 43.37
C ARG A 52 -6.00 7.45 42.15
N LEU A 53 -5.30 8.57 42.29
CA LEU A 53 -4.48 9.16 41.21
C LEU A 53 -3.36 8.22 40.74
N LEU A 54 -2.69 7.54 41.67
CA LEU A 54 -1.68 6.53 41.33
C LEU A 54 -2.29 5.34 40.57
N SER A 55 -3.47 4.88 40.98
CA SER A 55 -4.19 3.81 40.29
C SER A 55 -4.61 4.22 38.88
N GLU A 56 -5.08 5.47 38.70
CA GLU A 56 -5.40 6.04 37.38
C GLU A 56 -4.15 6.13 36.48
N GLN A 57 -3.01 6.60 36.99
CA GLN A 57 -1.75 6.61 36.24
C GLN A 57 -1.28 5.21 35.82
N GLN A 58 -1.39 4.23 36.73
CA GLN A 58 -1.06 2.84 36.40
C GLN A 58 -1.98 2.28 35.31
N GLY A 59 -3.27 2.66 35.33
CA GLY A 59 -4.22 2.32 34.27
C GLY A 59 -3.79 2.88 32.91
N LEU A 60 -3.45 4.17 32.86
CA LEU A 60 -2.98 4.83 31.64
C LEU A 60 -1.67 4.21 31.09
N LEU A 61 -0.69 3.93 31.95
CA LEU A 61 0.56 3.27 31.56
C LEU A 61 0.31 1.87 30.99
N SER A 62 -0.59 1.10 31.60
CA SER A 62 -0.94 -0.24 31.14
C SER A 62 -1.63 -0.20 29.78
N GLU A 63 -2.53 0.77 29.57
CA GLU A 63 -3.17 0.99 28.27
C GLU A 63 -2.15 1.41 27.21
N GLN A 64 -1.21 2.29 27.55
CA GLN A 64 -0.14 2.71 26.65
C GLN A 64 0.75 1.52 26.24
N GLN A 65 1.13 0.65 27.18
CA GLN A 65 1.88 -0.58 26.91
C GLN A 65 1.11 -1.56 26.03
N ARG A 66 -0.21 -1.70 26.24
CA ARG A 66 -1.07 -2.53 25.39
C ARG A 66 -1.08 -2.00 23.95
N LEU A 67 -1.30 -0.70 23.77
CA LEU A 67 -1.32 -0.06 22.44
C LEU A 67 0.04 -0.20 21.74
N PHE A 68 1.15 0.01 22.46
CA PHE A 68 2.49 -0.16 21.90
C PHE A 68 2.74 -1.61 21.45
N SER A 69 2.33 -2.59 22.27
CA SER A 69 2.47 -4.01 21.93
C SER A 69 1.63 -4.41 20.72
N GLU A 70 0.42 -3.86 20.61
CA GLU A 70 -0.46 -4.07 19.45
C GLU A 70 0.14 -3.46 18.18
N GLN A 71 0.66 -2.22 18.26
CA GLN A 71 1.38 -1.59 17.15
C GLN A 71 2.60 -2.40 16.71
N GLN A 72 3.40 -2.90 17.66
CA GLN A 72 4.56 -3.73 17.35
C GLN A 72 4.16 -5.05 16.67
N ARG A 73 3.05 -5.68 17.08
CA ARG A 73 2.51 -6.89 16.44
C ARG A 73 2.06 -6.62 15.00
N LEU A 74 1.34 -5.52 14.78
CA LEU A 74 0.89 -5.11 13.44
C LEU A 74 2.07 -4.80 12.52
N LEU A 75 3.09 -4.10 13.02
CA LEU A 75 4.30 -3.80 12.27
C LEU A 75 5.06 -5.08 11.87
N SER A 76 5.20 -6.04 12.80
CA SER A 76 5.83 -7.33 12.52
C SER A 76 5.08 -8.10 11.42
N ALA A 77 3.74 -8.20 11.54
CA ALA A 77 2.93 -8.87 10.53
C ALA A 77 3.03 -8.21 9.14
N LYS A 78 3.17 -6.88 9.09
CA LYS A 78 3.37 -6.13 7.84
C LYS A 78 4.74 -6.44 7.23
N ILE A 79 5.80 -6.53 8.03
CA ILE A 79 7.15 -6.92 7.59
C ILE A 79 7.14 -8.35 7.04
N ASP A 80 6.52 -9.30 7.75
CA ASP A 80 6.43 -10.69 7.29
C ASP A 80 5.70 -10.78 5.94
N SER A 81 4.57 -10.07 5.80
CA SER A 81 3.82 -10.00 4.54
C SER A 81 4.66 -9.47 3.37
N VAL A 82 5.51 -8.47 3.62
CA VAL A 82 6.42 -7.91 2.62
C VAL A 82 7.49 -8.92 2.20
N ILE A 83 8.10 -9.61 3.16
CA ILE A 83 9.11 -10.64 2.88
C ILE A 83 8.50 -11.74 2.00
N ILE A 84 7.28 -12.19 2.32
CA ILE A 84 6.57 -13.22 1.55
C ILE A 84 6.22 -12.70 0.16
N SER A 85 5.77 -11.44 0.04
CA SER A 85 5.47 -10.81 -1.25
C SER A 85 6.70 -10.72 -2.16
N ASN A 86 7.85 -10.32 -1.62
CA ASN A 86 9.13 -10.28 -2.34
C ASN A 86 9.57 -11.67 -2.78
N ARG A 87 9.38 -12.68 -1.92
CA ARG A 87 9.67 -14.08 -2.27
C ARG A 87 8.78 -14.57 -3.42
N ASN A 88 7.48 -14.25 -3.38
CA ASN A 88 6.56 -14.53 -4.47
C ASN A 88 6.94 -13.78 -5.75
N ALA A 89 7.50 -12.56 -5.67
CA ALA A 89 8.00 -11.83 -6.83
C ALA A 89 9.19 -12.55 -7.49
N ALA A 90 10.12 -13.06 -6.69
CA ALA A 90 11.23 -13.86 -7.20
C ALA A 90 10.74 -15.16 -7.86
N VAL A 91 9.81 -15.87 -7.22
CA VAL A 91 9.20 -17.08 -7.79
C VAL A 91 8.45 -16.77 -9.09
N ARG A 92 7.69 -15.67 -9.15
CA ARG A 92 7.02 -15.23 -10.39
C ARG A 92 8.03 -15.01 -11.50
N HIS A 93 9.19 -14.42 -11.21
CA HIS A 93 10.23 -14.20 -12.19
C HIS A 93 10.84 -15.51 -12.70
N GLU A 94 11.12 -16.46 -11.79
CA GLU A 94 11.59 -17.80 -12.16
C GLU A 94 10.56 -18.55 -13.02
N ASN A 95 9.31 -18.58 -12.57
CA ASN A 95 8.21 -19.17 -13.30
C ASN A 95 7.98 -18.48 -14.66
N SER A 96 8.22 -17.17 -14.72
CA SER A 96 8.23 -16.44 -15.97
C SER A 96 9.39 -16.81 -16.89
N ILE A 97 10.06 -17.97 -16.80
CA ILE A 97 10.90 -18.51 -17.90
C ILE A 97 10.30 -19.79 -18.50
N VAL A 98 9.18 -20.26 -17.96
CA VAL A 98 8.53 -21.50 -18.39
C VAL A 98 7.79 -21.28 -19.72
N VAL A 99 8.26 -21.97 -20.75
CA VAL A 99 7.77 -21.86 -22.14
C VAL A 99 6.93 -23.06 -22.59
N SER A 100 6.85 -24.12 -21.79
CA SER A 100 6.12 -25.34 -22.14
C SER A 100 5.23 -25.81 -21.00
N GLY A 101 4.05 -26.35 -21.35
CA GLY A 101 3.04 -26.86 -20.42
C GLY A 101 3.56 -27.89 -19.40
N ASN A 102 4.62 -28.63 -19.75
CA ASN A 102 5.19 -29.70 -18.91
C ASN A 102 6.37 -29.26 -18.05
N MET A 103 6.88 -28.04 -18.23
CA MET A 103 7.98 -27.53 -17.40
C MET A 103 7.49 -27.29 -15.96
N PRO A 104 8.36 -27.53 -14.97
CA PRO A 104 8.00 -27.35 -13.57
C PRO A 104 7.80 -25.87 -13.24
N LEU A 105 6.80 -25.59 -12.41
CA LEU A 105 6.57 -24.31 -11.76
C LEU A 105 7.08 -24.37 -10.33
N ALA A 106 7.86 -23.37 -9.94
CA ALA A 106 8.16 -23.11 -8.55
C ALA A 106 6.88 -22.68 -7.82
N PRO A 107 6.65 -23.21 -6.59
CA PRO A 107 5.44 -22.95 -5.83
C PRO A 107 5.45 -21.56 -5.19
N LEU A 108 4.28 -20.91 -5.15
CA LEU A 108 4.10 -19.65 -4.46
C LEU A 108 3.85 -19.87 -2.95
N TYR A 109 4.08 -18.82 -2.18
CA TYR A 109 3.91 -18.76 -0.73
C TYR A 109 2.61 -18.02 -0.37
N ASP A 110 1.94 -18.49 0.68
CA ASP A 110 0.72 -17.88 1.21
C ASP A 110 1.07 -16.61 2.01
N LEU A 111 0.49 -15.47 1.64
CA LEU A 111 0.78 -14.18 2.31
C LEU A 111 0.35 -14.13 3.78
N ARG A 112 -0.59 -14.97 4.20
CA ARG A 112 -1.09 -15.00 5.58
C ARG A 112 -0.23 -15.87 6.47
N THR A 113 0.28 -16.99 5.95
CA THR A 113 1.03 -17.97 6.75
C THR A 113 2.53 -17.94 6.51
N GLY A 114 2.99 -17.43 5.37
CA GLY A 114 4.39 -17.46 4.94
C GLY A 114 4.89 -18.82 4.47
N GLU A 115 4.03 -19.83 4.49
CA GLU A 115 4.33 -21.19 4.09
C GLU A 115 4.04 -21.41 2.59
N GLU A 116 4.67 -22.43 2.03
CA GLU A 116 4.40 -22.86 0.66
C GLU A 116 2.94 -23.28 0.49
N ILE A 117 2.33 -22.90 -0.64
CA ILE A 117 0.96 -23.28 -0.95
C ILE A 117 0.91 -24.78 -1.29
N ALA A 118 0.43 -25.61 -0.37
CA ALA A 118 0.42 -27.08 -0.52
C ALA A 118 -0.32 -27.62 -1.78
N GLU A 119 -1.26 -26.86 -2.36
CA GLU A 119 -1.99 -27.22 -3.57
C GLU A 119 -1.57 -26.36 -4.79
N CYS A 120 -0.33 -25.90 -4.81
CA CYS A 120 0.20 -25.12 -5.92
C CYS A 120 0.33 -26.04 -7.15
N PRO A 121 -0.15 -25.63 -8.34
CA PRO A 121 0.11 -26.37 -9.56
C PRO A 121 1.61 -26.42 -9.82
N GLY A 122 2.12 -27.63 -10.08
CA GLY A 122 3.54 -27.87 -10.31
C GLY A 122 3.97 -27.72 -11.76
N THR A 123 3.04 -27.50 -12.70
CA THR A 123 3.33 -27.25 -14.11
C THR A 123 2.35 -26.25 -14.72
N LEU A 124 2.72 -25.62 -15.84
CA LEU A 124 1.84 -24.67 -16.54
C LEU A 124 0.55 -25.35 -17.04
N ALA A 125 0.61 -26.60 -17.49
CA ALA A 125 -0.59 -27.35 -17.89
C ALA A 125 -1.55 -27.60 -16.70
N GLN A 126 -1.01 -27.87 -15.51
CA GLN A 126 -1.83 -28.00 -14.30
C GLN A 126 -2.46 -26.66 -13.90
N LEU A 127 -1.71 -25.56 -14.02
CA LEU A 127 -2.21 -24.20 -13.74
C LEU A 127 -3.39 -23.85 -14.66
N GLU A 128 -3.32 -24.20 -15.94
CA GLU A 128 -4.38 -23.93 -16.93
C GLU A 128 -5.65 -24.78 -16.73
N ALA A 129 -5.46 -25.99 -16.19
CA ALA A 129 -6.54 -26.94 -15.91
C ALA A 129 -7.32 -26.66 -14.61
N LEU A 130 -6.89 -25.69 -13.79
CA LEU A 130 -7.54 -25.38 -12.51
C LEU A 130 -9.00 -24.94 -12.66
N ALA A 131 -9.84 -25.40 -11.73
CA ALA A 131 -11.25 -25.02 -11.67
C ALA A 131 -11.42 -23.61 -11.07
N ALA A 132 -12.48 -22.92 -11.48
CA ALA A 132 -12.76 -21.54 -11.05
C ALA A 132 -12.72 -21.27 -9.53
N PRO A 133 -13.18 -22.17 -8.65
CA PRO A 133 -13.07 -21.98 -7.19
C PRO A 133 -11.62 -22.04 -6.71
N GLN A 134 -10.81 -22.95 -7.26
CA GLN A 134 -9.40 -23.10 -6.92
C GLN A 134 -8.59 -21.88 -7.36
N VAL A 135 -8.89 -21.37 -8.57
CA VAL A 135 -8.31 -20.11 -9.07
C VAL A 135 -8.57 -18.95 -8.12
N ALA A 136 -9.82 -18.79 -7.68
CA ALA A 136 -10.18 -17.70 -6.76
C ALA A 136 -9.48 -17.84 -5.39
N GLU A 137 -9.33 -19.06 -4.89
CA GLU A 137 -8.65 -19.30 -3.62
C GLU A 137 -7.15 -19.04 -3.72
N LEU A 138 -6.49 -19.52 -4.77
CA LEU A 138 -5.08 -19.24 -5.02
C LEU A 138 -4.81 -17.73 -5.08
N LEU A 139 -5.62 -16.98 -5.86
CA LEU A 139 -5.52 -15.52 -5.94
C LEU A 139 -5.61 -14.85 -4.57
N ARG A 140 -6.54 -15.27 -3.70
CA ARG A 140 -6.64 -14.73 -2.32
C ARG A 140 -5.41 -15.03 -1.47
N ARG A 141 -4.90 -16.26 -1.55
CA ARG A 141 -3.73 -16.69 -0.76
C ARG A 141 -2.47 -15.93 -1.14
N VAL A 142 -2.32 -15.56 -2.42
CA VAL A 142 -1.22 -14.72 -2.91
C VAL A 142 -1.52 -13.22 -2.86
N GLY A 143 -2.68 -12.82 -2.32
CA GLY A 143 -3.07 -11.42 -2.11
C GLY A 143 -3.51 -10.65 -3.35
N GLU A 144 -3.78 -11.35 -4.45
CA GLU A 144 -4.25 -10.74 -5.68
C GLU A 144 -5.77 -10.51 -5.63
N PRO A 145 -6.26 -9.43 -6.26
CA PRO A 145 -7.70 -9.23 -6.39
C PRO A 145 -8.31 -10.38 -7.20
N VAL A 146 -9.55 -10.73 -6.85
CA VAL A 146 -10.32 -11.80 -7.51
C VAL A 146 -11.36 -11.17 -8.43
N PRO A 147 -11.14 -11.12 -9.76
CA PRO A 147 -12.13 -10.61 -10.70
C PRO A 147 -13.45 -11.38 -10.66
N ARG A 148 -14.55 -10.73 -11.07
CA ARG A 148 -15.85 -11.42 -11.17
C ARG A 148 -15.89 -12.36 -12.38
N GLY A 149 -15.29 -11.97 -13.50
CA GLY A 149 -15.23 -12.77 -14.72
C GLY A 149 -14.38 -14.04 -14.57
N HIS A 150 -14.79 -15.13 -15.22
CA HIS A 150 -14.04 -16.40 -15.21
C HIS A 150 -12.73 -16.30 -15.98
N GLU A 151 -12.78 -15.81 -17.22
CA GLU A 151 -11.59 -15.62 -18.06
C GLU A 151 -10.62 -14.61 -17.46
N GLU A 152 -11.14 -13.53 -16.88
CA GLU A 152 -10.30 -12.52 -16.22
C GLU A 152 -9.61 -13.07 -14.96
N ARG A 153 -10.28 -13.93 -14.20
CA ARG A 153 -9.67 -14.67 -13.08
C ARG A 153 -8.55 -15.59 -13.56
N LYS A 154 -8.76 -16.35 -14.63
CA LYS A 154 -7.72 -17.20 -15.22
C LYS A 154 -6.53 -16.37 -15.71
N ARG A 155 -6.80 -15.24 -16.37
CA ARG A 155 -5.76 -14.30 -16.82
C ARG A 155 -4.93 -13.79 -15.65
N LYS A 156 -5.60 -13.31 -14.60
CA LYS A 156 -4.98 -12.78 -13.39
C LYS A 156 -4.18 -13.86 -12.64
N LEU A 157 -4.66 -15.10 -12.60
CA LEU A 157 -3.95 -16.23 -12.00
C LEU A 157 -2.66 -16.54 -12.74
N LYS A 158 -2.70 -16.62 -14.07
CA LYS A 158 -1.49 -16.83 -14.85
C LYS A 158 -0.48 -15.74 -14.52
N GLN A 159 -0.85 -14.45 -14.62
CA GLN A 159 0.00 -13.31 -14.22
C GLN A 159 0.58 -13.43 -12.80
N ALA A 160 -0.21 -13.93 -11.85
CA ALA A 160 0.23 -14.13 -10.46
C ALA A 160 1.26 -15.26 -10.30
N PHE A 161 1.32 -16.22 -11.24
CA PHE A 161 2.30 -17.30 -11.26
C PHE A 161 3.51 -16.99 -12.13
N GLY A 162 3.35 -16.18 -13.17
CA GLY A 162 4.37 -15.74 -14.13
C GLY A 162 3.68 -14.95 -15.24
N ASP A 163 4.33 -14.03 -15.94
CA ASP A 163 3.63 -13.21 -16.95
C ASP A 163 3.30 -13.97 -18.25
N TYR A 164 2.57 -15.09 -18.14
CA TYR A 164 2.23 -16.02 -19.23
C TYR A 164 1.16 -15.50 -20.20
N HIS A 165 0.78 -14.21 -20.12
CA HIS A 165 -0.22 -13.62 -21.00
C HIS A 165 0.34 -12.62 -22.02
N LEU A 166 1.64 -12.62 -22.25
CA LEU A 166 2.15 -12.27 -23.56
C LEU A 166 2.21 -13.59 -24.34
N GLY A 167 1.10 -13.95 -24.99
CA GLY A 167 1.05 -15.04 -25.97
C GLY A 167 1.80 -14.66 -27.26
N GLY A 168 3.05 -14.23 -27.11
CA GLY A 168 3.98 -13.94 -28.17
C GLY A 168 5.29 -14.65 -27.86
N ASP A 169 6.09 -14.86 -28.90
CA ASP A 169 7.48 -15.26 -28.71
C ASP A 169 8.15 -14.27 -27.75
N ARG A 170 8.91 -14.81 -26.80
CA ARG A 170 9.70 -13.96 -25.93
C ARG A 170 10.88 -13.47 -26.73
N LEU A 171 11.17 -12.18 -26.62
CA LEU A 171 12.42 -11.63 -27.11
C LEU A 171 13.57 -12.44 -26.51
N GLU A 172 14.44 -12.93 -27.38
CA GLU A 172 15.67 -13.61 -26.97
C GLU A 172 16.58 -12.60 -26.23
N PRO A 173 17.48 -13.06 -25.34
CA PRO A 173 18.30 -12.17 -24.50
C PRO A 173 19.10 -11.12 -25.29
N GLU A 174 19.59 -11.49 -26.47
CA GLU A 174 20.33 -10.61 -27.38
C GLU A 174 19.47 -9.43 -27.87
N GLU A 175 18.21 -9.68 -28.22
CA GLU A 175 17.21 -8.70 -28.65
C GLU A 175 16.86 -7.79 -27.48
N ILE A 176 16.64 -8.34 -26.27
CA ILE A 176 16.40 -7.54 -25.07
C ILE A 176 17.55 -6.55 -24.84
N LEU A 177 18.80 -7.01 -24.95
CA LEU A 177 19.98 -6.14 -24.79
C LEU A 177 20.05 -5.07 -25.88
N ARG A 178 19.78 -5.43 -27.14
CA ARG A 178 19.76 -4.49 -28.27
C ARG A 178 18.70 -3.41 -28.07
N LEU A 179 17.47 -3.80 -27.74
CA LEU A 179 16.36 -2.88 -27.49
C LEU A 179 16.62 -2.01 -26.26
N THR A 180 17.10 -2.59 -25.17
CA THR A 180 17.49 -1.85 -23.96
C THR A 180 18.50 -0.76 -24.27
N ARG A 181 19.51 -1.06 -25.09
CA ARG A 181 20.49 -0.07 -25.53
C ARG A 181 19.83 1.09 -26.26
N GLN A 182 18.90 0.81 -27.17
CA GLN A 182 18.18 1.85 -27.91
C GLN A 182 17.28 2.70 -27.01
N ILE A 183 16.57 2.08 -26.05
CA ILE A 183 15.77 2.80 -25.05
C ILE A 183 16.66 3.79 -24.28
N LEU A 184 17.81 3.31 -23.78
CA LEU A 184 18.75 4.13 -23.03
C LEU A 184 19.35 5.25 -23.88
N GLN A 185 19.66 5.00 -25.15
CA GLN A 185 20.16 6.02 -26.08
C GLN A 185 19.11 7.10 -26.39
N ALA A 186 17.87 6.70 -26.63
CA ALA A 186 16.77 7.64 -26.85
C ALA A 186 16.50 8.49 -25.60
N THR A 187 16.49 7.85 -24.42
CA THR A 187 16.31 8.53 -23.13
C THR A 187 17.46 9.51 -22.86
N ALA A 188 18.71 9.08 -23.07
CA ALA A 188 19.88 9.94 -22.91
C ALA A 188 19.82 11.15 -23.84
N SER A 189 19.42 10.97 -25.10
CA SER A 189 19.27 12.06 -26.06
C SER A 189 18.21 13.08 -25.62
N LEU A 190 17.09 12.60 -25.08
CA LEU A 190 16.04 13.47 -24.53
C LEU A 190 16.53 14.23 -23.28
N HIS A 191 17.24 13.53 -22.40
CA HIS A 191 17.81 14.11 -21.18
C HIS A 191 18.90 15.15 -21.48
N GLU A 192 19.76 14.90 -22.48
CA GLU A 192 20.76 15.85 -22.96
C GLU A 192 20.13 17.13 -23.54
N ALA A 193 18.93 17.01 -24.11
CA ALA A 193 18.14 18.16 -24.55
C ALA A 193 17.46 18.93 -23.39
N GLY A 194 17.58 18.44 -22.15
CA GLY A 194 16.98 19.05 -20.95
C GLY A 194 15.53 18.66 -20.69
N PHE A 195 15.06 17.56 -21.31
CA PHE A 195 13.70 17.07 -21.18
C PHE A 195 13.66 15.66 -20.58
N ALA A 196 12.63 15.39 -19.79
CA ALA A 196 12.26 14.07 -19.33
C ALA A 196 11.02 13.60 -20.11
N HIS A 197 10.89 12.30 -20.33
CA HIS A 197 9.74 11.73 -21.03
C HIS A 197 8.48 11.76 -20.15
N GLY A 198 8.61 11.46 -18.86
CA GLY A 198 7.53 11.50 -17.87
C GLY A 198 6.59 10.30 -17.89
N ASP A 199 6.41 9.68 -19.05
CA ASP A 199 5.60 8.46 -19.22
C ASP A 199 6.33 7.31 -19.94
N MET A 200 7.55 6.97 -19.50
CA MET A 200 8.24 5.79 -20.05
C MET A 200 7.42 4.51 -19.80
N SER A 201 7.00 3.84 -20.87
CA SER A 201 6.26 2.58 -20.82
C SER A 201 6.41 1.80 -22.13
N GLY A 202 6.15 0.48 -22.10
CA GLY A 202 6.15 -0.34 -23.32
C GLY A 202 5.11 0.09 -24.36
N ALA A 203 4.04 0.80 -23.95
CA ALA A 203 3.04 1.33 -24.87
C ALA A 203 3.55 2.53 -25.69
N ASN A 204 4.61 3.20 -25.20
CA ASN A 204 5.23 4.37 -25.83
C ASN A 204 6.53 4.00 -26.58
N ILE A 205 6.76 2.70 -26.78
CA ILE A 205 7.81 2.18 -27.67
C ILE A 205 7.13 1.61 -28.90
N VAL A 206 7.63 2.02 -30.07
CA VAL A 206 7.21 1.46 -31.35
C VAL A 206 8.43 0.92 -32.09
N PHE A 207 8.26 -0.20 -32.77
CA PHE A 207 9.24 -0.66 -33.74
C PHE A 207 9.19 0.22 -35.00
N THR A 208 10.35 0.40 -35.62
CA THR A 208 10.43 0.91 -36.98
C THR A 208 9.80 -0.08 -37.94
N THR A 209 9.41 0.41 -39.11
CA THR A 209 8.84 -0.40 -40.18
C THR A 209 9.60 -0.15 -41.47
N SER A 210 10.92 -0.28 -41.39
CA SER A 210 11.86 -0.01 -42.49
C SER A 210 11.51 -0.83 -43.73
N ASN A 211 11.16 -2.10 -43.51
CA ASN A 211 10.75 -3.01 -44.59
C ASN A 211 9.42 -2.57 -45.21
N MET A 212 8.46 -2.09 -44.42
CA MET A 212 7.17 -1.60 -44.94
C MET A 212 7.24 -0.23 -45.61
N ALA A 213 8.16 0.64 -45.19
CA ALA A 213 8.29 1.99 -45.75
C ALA A 213 8.55 1.97 -47.26
N SER A 214 9.02 0.84 -47.79
CA SER A 214 9.27 0.60 -49.21
C SER A 214 8.08 0.00 -49.98
N LEU A 215 7.03 -0.44 -49.28
CA LEU A 215 5.86 -1.06 -49.91
C LEU A 215 5.00 -0.04 -50.63
N SER A 216 4.31 -0.49 -51.68
CA SER A 216 3.22 0.29 -52.25
C SER A 216 2.02 0.32 -51.29
N ARG A 217 1.09 1.25 -51.51
CA ARG A 217 -0.13 1.35 -50.69
C ARG A 217 -0.93 0.05 -50.69
N ASP A 218 -1.03 -0.61 -51.85
CA ASP A 218 -1.82 -1.82 -51.99
C ASP A 218 -1.13 -3.00 -51.29
N ASP A 219 0.19 -3.15 -51.49
CA ASP A 219 0.99 -4.17 -50.78
C ASP A 219 0.96 -3.98 -49.26
N PHE A 220 0.94 -2.73 -48.79
CA PHE A 220 0.79 -2.42 -47.36
C PHE A 220 -0.54 -2.96 -46.81
N PHE A 221 -1.65 -2.71 -47.50
CA PHE A 221 -2.97 -3.20 -47.07
C PHE A 221 -3.17 -4.70 -47.28
N ASP A 222 -2.43 -5.33 -48.20
CA ASP A 222 -2.36 -6.79 -48.29
C ASP A 222 -1.70 -7.40 -47.05
N VAL A 223 -0.74 -6.70 -46.43
CA VAL A 223 -0.07 -7.15 -45.19
C VAL A 223 -0.91 -6.87 -43.95
N VAL A 224 -1.42 -5.65 -43.77
CA VAL A 224 -2.10 -5.24 -42.52
C VAL A 224 -3.62 -5.41 -42.57
N GLY A 225 -4.17 -5.74 -43.73
CA GLY A 225 -5.61 -5.78 -43.99
C GLY A 225 -6.21 -4.40 -44.26
N ALA A 226 -7.42 -4.39 -44.84
CA ALA A 226 -8.15 -3.16 -45.07
C ALA A 226 -8.59 -2.49 -43.75
N PRO A 227 -8.56 -1.15 -43.64
CA PRO A 227 -8.92 -0.46 -42.42
C PRO A 227 -10.41 -0.65 -42.10
N GLU A 228 -10.69 -1.22 -40.92
CA GLU A 228 -12.03 -1.25 -40.36
C GLU A 228 -12.39 0.13 -39.82
N THR A 229 -13.58 0.62 -40.20
CA THR A 229 -14.01 1.96 -39.80
C THR A 229 -15.45 1.98 -39.33
N ALA A 230 -15.74 2.91 -38.42
CA ALA A 230 -17.07 3.15 -37.90
C ALA A 230 -17.36 4.65 -37.91
N ASN A 231 -18.63 5.05 -38.07
CA ASN A 231 -19.00 6.45 -37.93
C ASN A 231 -18.95 6.84 -36.45
N LEU A 232 -18.32 7.97 -36.15
CA LEU A 232 -18.49 8.59 -34.84
C LEU A 232 -19.85 9.27 -34.82
N LEU A 233 -20.74 8.83 -33.95
CA LEU A 233 -22.07 9.41 -33.75
C LEU A 233 -22.22 9.84 -32.28
N THR A 234 -22.99 10.88 -32.05
CA THR A 234 -23.44 11.28 -30.71
C THR A 234 -24.41 10.25 -30.13
N ALA A 235 -24.70 10.34 -28.83
CA ALA A 235 -25.61 9.41 -28.15
C ALA A 235 -27.04 9.38 -28.73
N ASP A 236 -27.45 10.45 -29.42
CA ASP A 236 -28.74 10.55 -30.13
C ASP A 236 -28.68 10.10 -31.60
N GLY A 237 -27.52 9.63 -32.07
CA GLY A 237 -27.30 9.11 -33.43
C GLY A 237 -27.02 10.19 -34.49
N SER A 238 -26.87 11.46 -34.10
CA SER A 238 -26.50 12.54 -35.01
C SER A 238 -24.98 12.65 -35.24
N LEU A 239 -24.59 13.46 -36.22
CA LEU A 239 -23.17 13.70 -36.51
C LEU A 239 -22.55 14.59 -35.42
N PRO A 240 -21.31 14.28 -34.98
CA PRO A 240 -20.62 15.08 -33.97
C PRO A 240 -20.26 16.47 -34.51
N ASN A 241 -19.90 17.37 -33.58
CA ASN A 241 -19.36 18.69 -33.89
C ASN A 241 -18.28 18.58 -35.00
N PRO A 242 -18.27 19.48 -36.02
CA PRO A 242 -17.23 19.54 -37.04
C PRO A 242 -15.77 19.53 -36.53
N GLU A 243 -15.52 19.93 -35.28
CA GLU A 243 -14.21 19.86 -34.62
C GLU A 243 -13.78 18.43 -34.24
N LEU A 244 -14.70 17.47 -34.25
CA LEU A 244 -14.43 16.06 -33.97
C LEU A 244 -14.32 15.24 -35.26
N PRO A 245 -13.52 14.16 -35.27
CA PRO A 245 -13.43 13.26 -36.40
C PRO A 245 -14.79 12.61 -36.68
N ARG A 246 -15.15 12.49 -37.97
CA ARG A 246 -16.43 11.87 -38.37
C ARG A 246 -16.42 10.34 -38.33
N GLN A 247 -15.23 9.77 -38.28
CA GLN A 247 -15.00 8.35 -38.42
C GLN A 247 -13.96 7.92 -37.38
N LEU A 248 -14.23 6.78 -36.76
CA LEU A 248 -13.30 6.02 -35.95
C LEU A 248 -12.67 4.96 -36.85
N ILE A 249 -11.36 4.80 -36.73
CA ILE A 249 -10.62 3.72 -37.37
C ILE A 249 -10.27 2.74 -36.27
N ARG A 250 -10.61 1.47 -36.45
CA ARG A 250 -10.26 0.44 -35.47
C ARG A 250 -8.73 0.32 -35.43
N LYS A 251 -8.18 0.14 -34.22
CA LYS A 251 -6.77 -0.22 -34.05
C LYS A 251 -6.50 -1.52 -34.81
N ILE A 252 -5.47 -1.53 -35.65
CA ILE A 252 -5.01 -2.72 -36.36
C ILE A 252 -4.44 -3.69 -35.31
N GLU A 253 -4.90 -4.94 -35.35
CA GLU A 253 -4.33 -6.06 -34.61
C GLU A 253 -3.34 -6.75 -35.54
N TRP A 254 -2.10 -6.91 -35.11
CA TRP A 254 -1.00 -7.28 -35.99
C TRP A 254 -0.12 -8.35 -35.35
N ASP A 255 -0.61 -9.59 -35.41
CA ASP A 255 -0.03 -10.71 -34.65
C ASP A 255 1.08 -11.47 -35.41
N ASN A 256 1.26 -11.19 -36.71
CA ASN A 256 2.15 -11.96 -37.61
C ASN A 256 3.40 -11.19 -38.06
N TRP A 257 3.70 -10.04 -37.47
CA TRP A 257 4.89 -9.26 -37.80
C TRP A 257 5.76 -9.06 -36.58
N THR A 258 6.84 -9.80 -36.53
CA THR A 258 7.92 -9.61 -35.59
C THR A 258 9.21 -10.04 -36.27
N ASP A 259 9.66 -9.28 -37.27
CA ASP A 259 11.12 -9.22 -37.47
C ASP A 259 11.71 -8.22 -36.46
N GLU A 260 11.48 -8.53 -35.19
CA GLU A 260 12.03 -7.80 -34.04
C GLU A 260 13.56 -7.88 -34.03
N MET A 261 14.15 -8.78 -34.81
CA MET A 261 15.59 -8.88 -34.99
C MET A 261 16.11 -7.81 -35.98
N GLU A 262 15.36 -7.48 -37.02
CA GLU A 262 15.74 -6.49 -38.04
C GLU A 262 15.35 -5.06 -37.68
N GLU A 263 14.19 -4.82 -37.06
CA GLU A 263 13.69 -3.47 -36.84
C GLU A 263 14.26 -2.82 -35.57
N ASP A 264 14.50 -1.51 -35.63
CA ASP A 264 14.88 -0.69 -34.48
C ASP A 264 13.64 -0.21 -33.72
N ILE A 265 13.82 0.46 -32.59
CA ILE A 265 12.74 1.09 -31.85
C ILE A 265 12.82 2.61 -31.87
N ARG A 266 11.67 3.25 -31.63
CA ARG A 266 11.55 4.68 -31.39
C ARG A 266 10.72 4.91 -30.13
N LEU A 267 11.13 5.90 -29.35
CA LEU A 267 10.36 6.43 -28.25
C LEU A 267 9.36 7.45 -28.81
N VAL A 268 8.08 7.30 -28.50
CA VAL A 268 6.99 8.15 -28.98
C VAL A 268 6.15 8.64 -27.81
N ASP A 269 5.19 9.52 -28.12
CA ASP A 269 4.27 10.14 -27.16
C ASP A 269 4.96 10.99 -26.08
N LEU A 270 5.33 12.21 -26.49
CA LEU A 270 5.89 13.24 -25.61
C LEU A 270 4.81 14.08 -24.91
N GLY A 271 3.55 13.62 -24.86
CA GLY A 271 2.44 14.39 -24.28
C GLY A 271 2.62 14.70 -22.79
N GLU A 272 3.30 13.81 -22.06
CA GLU A 272 3.60 13.94 -20.63
C GLU A 272 5.06 14.38 -20.37
N SER A 273 5.80 14.76 -21.41
CA SER A 273 7.19 15.19 -21.29
C SER A 273 7.31 16.57 -20.65
N PHE A 274 8.41 16.78 -19.91
CA PHE A 274 8.63 18.01 -19.17
C PHE A 274 10.10 18.44 -19.17
N GLN A 275 10.33 19.75 -19.11
CA GLN A 275 11.69 20.28 -18.93
C GLN A 275 12.15 20.08 -17.50
N PHE A 276 13.45 19.83 -17.31
CA PHE A 276 14.02 19.58 -15.97
C PHE A 276 13.75 20.72 -14.99
N GLU A 277 13.78 21.96 -15.47
CA GLU A 277 13.57 23.17 -14.66
C GLU A 277 12.10 23.45 -14.34
N SER A 278 11.18 22.83 -15.08
CA SER A 278 9.74 23.04 -14.95
C SER A 278 8.99 21.72 -14.85
N ALA A 279 9.50 20.81 -14.02
CA ALA A 279 8.85 19.54 -13.73
C ALA A 279 7.44 19.78 -13.15
N PRO A 280 6.43 19.00 -13.58
CA PRO A 280 5.07 19.15 -13.07
C PRO A 280 4.99 18.75 -11.59
N SER A 281 3.92 19.15 -10.91
CA SER A 281 3.71 18.78 -9.50
C SER A 281 3.35 17.30 -9.30
N ALA A 282 2.90 16.62 -10.36
CA ALA A 282 2.53 15.21 -10.34
C ALA A 282 2.66 14.61 -11.75
N LEU A 283 2.89 13.30 -11.81
CA LEU A 283 2.83 12.50 -13.03
C LEU A 283 1.76 11.42 -12.88
N ALA A 284 1.16 11.03 -14.00
CA ALA A 284 0.34 9.83 -14.06
C ALA A 284 1.25 8.60 -13.87
N GLN A 285 1.28 8.05 -12.65
CA GLN A 285 2.09 6.88 -12.32
C GLN A 285 1.18 5.71 -11.94
N PRO A 286 1.13 4.62 -12.75
CA PRO A 286 0.55 3.37 -12.31
C PRO A 286 1.16 2.96 -10.97
N SER A 287 0.34 2.56 -10.00
CA SER A 287 0.80 2.42 -8.62
C SER A 287 2.02 1.52 -8.46
N ALA A 288 2.12 0.43 -9.23
CA ALA A 288 3.26 -0.51 -9.18
C ALA A 288 4.57 0.03 -9.81
N LEU A 289 4.50 1.10 -10.60
CA LEU A 289 5.64 1.72 -11.30
C LEU A 289 6.08 3.04 -10.68
N ARG A 290 5.48 3.41 -9.55
CA ARG A 290 5.79 4.67 -8.89
C ARG A 290 7.21 4.63 -8.32
N ALA A 291 8.01 5.63 -8.63
CA ALA A 291 9.40 5.73 -8.18
C ALA A 291 9.47 6.12 -6.69
N PRO A 292 10.47 5.62 -5.94
CA PRO A 292 10.54 5.79 -4.48
C PRO A 292 10.56 7.28 -4.05
N GLU A 293 11.25 8.15 -4.78
CA GLU A 293 11.38 9.58 -4.50
C GLU A 293 10.02 10.30 -4.47
N THR A 294 9.04 9.82 -5.24
CA THR A 294 7.70 10.42 -5.27
C THR A 294 6.90 10.15 -3.99
N PHE A 295 7.18 9.04 -3.27
CA PHE A 295 6.59 8.76 -1.97
C PHE A 295 7.23 9.61 -0.86
N PHE A 296 8.56 9.76 -0.89
CA PHE A 296 9.34 10.34 0.20
C PHE A 296 9.60 11.83 0.08
N SER A 297 9.72 12.38 -1.11
CA SER A 297 10.00 13.80 -1.27
C SER A 297 8.80 14.56 -1.82
N GLY A 298 7.84 13.86 -2.46
CA GLY A 298 6.78 14.49 -3.23
C GLY A 298 7.31 15.33 -4.40
N LYS A 299 8.60 15.20 -4.69
CA LYS A 299 9.32 15.82 -5.80
C LYS A 299 9.96 14.70 -6.61
N PHE A 300 10.20 14.99 -7.87
CA PHE A 300 10.90 14.11 -8.78
C PHE A 300 11.63 14.95 -9.81
N ASP A 301 12.53 14.31 -10.52
CA ASP A 301 13.20 14.87 -11.68
C ASP A 301 13.20 13.83 -12.80
N HIS A 302 13.99 14.09 -13.84
CA HIS A 302 14.12 13.25 -15.02
C HIS A 302 14.53 11.80 -14.74
N ARG A 303 15.11 11.51 -13.57
CA ARG A 303 15.52 10.15 -13.20
C ARG A 303 14.32 9.20 -13.01
N VAL A 304 13.09 9.74 -12.92
CA VAL A 304 11.86 8.93 -12.94
C VAL A 304 11.74 8.07 -14.22
N ASP A 305 12.30 8.54 -15.34
CA ASP A 305 12.35 7.78 -16.59
C ASP A 305 13.21 6.51 -16.42
N LEU A 306 14.34 6.62 -15.73
CA LEU A 306 15.28 5.51 -15.50
C LEU A 306 14.66 4.43 -14.61
N TRP A 307 13.89 4.82 -13.60
CA TRP A 307 13.15 3.88 -12.77
C TRP A 307 12.17 3.03 -13.59
N ARG A 308 11.47 3.67 -14.54
CA ARG A 308 10.49 3.00 -15.40
C ARG A 308 11.15 2.05 -16.40
N ILE A 309 12.33 2.38 -16.92
CA ILE A 309 13.07 1.51 -17.85
C ILE A 309 13.37 0.14 -17.23
N TYR A 310 13.67 0.06 -15.93
CA TYR A 310 13.89 -1.22 -15.24
C TYR A 310 12.72 -2.19 -15.48
N SER A 311 11.48 -1.74 -15.27
CA SER A 311 10.29 -2.58 -15.45
C SER A 311 10.08 -3.06 -16.89
N MET A 312 10.56 -2.28 -17.86
CA MET A 312 10.43 -2.57 -19.29
C MET A 312 11.44 -3.62 -19.74
N ILE A 313 12.67 -3.59 -19.21
CA ILE A 313 13.73 -4.57 -19.54
C ILE A 313 13.34 -5.96 -19.04
N PHE A 314 12.85 -6.05 -17.81
CA PHE A 314 12.56 -7.34 -17.18
C PHE A 314 11.16 -7.88 -17.48
N ALA A 315 10.35 -7.14 -18.26
CA ALA A 315 8.94 -7.44 -18.56
C ALA A 315 8.15 -7.92 -17.33
N SER A 316 8.52 -7.39 -16.17
CA SER A 316 8.07 -7.86 -14.87
C SER A 316 8.10 -6.69 -13.91
N TYR A 317 7.09 -6.63 -13.05
CA TYR A 317 7.04 -5.67 -11.97
C TYR A 317 7.84 -6.23 -10.80
N PRO A 318 8.98 -5.63 -10.41
CA PRO A 318 9.71 -6.08 -9.22
C PRO A 318 8.86 -5.94 -7.94
N PHE A 319 7.82 -5.09 -7.99
CA PHE A 319 6.96 -4.77 -6.86
C PHE A 319 5.48 -4.87 -7.23
N GLN A 320 4.65 -5.26 -6.27
CA GLN A 320 3.21 -5.35 -6.42
C GLN A 320 2.49 -4.31 -5.58
N TYR A 321 1.61 -3.56 -6.21
CA TYR A 321 0.72 -2.67 -5.47
C TYR A 321 -0.48 -3.44 -4.91
N LEU A 322 -0.44 -3.73 -3.61
CA LEU A 322 -1.51 -4.43 -2.89
C LEU A 322 -2.54 -3.48 -2.26
N GLY A 323 -2.67 -2.26 -2.80
CA GLY A 323 -3.60 -1.23 -2.30
C GLY A 323 -3.07 -0.38 -1.15
N ASP A 324 -1.82 -0.59 -0.73
CA ASP A 324 -1.16 0.16 0.34
C ASP A 324 0.25 0.58 -0.10
N ASP A 325 0.51 1.90 -0.08
CA ASP A 325 1.80 2.50 -0.45
C ASP A 325 2.91 2.00 0.48
N ASP A 326 2.63 1.77 1.77
CA ASP A 326 3.64 1.29 2.73
C ASP A 326 4.12 -0.13 2.37
N ILE A 327 3.21 -0.98 1.91
CA ILE A 327 3.54 -2.36 1.51
C ILE A 327 4.41 -2.33 0.26
N LEU A 328 4.10 -1.45 -0.69
CA LEU A 328 4.90 -1.25 -1.90
C LEU A 328 6.31 -0.72 -1.59
N ILE A 329 6.41 0.28 -0.71
CA ILE A 329 7.70 0.84 -0.28
C ILE A 329 8.53 -0.19 0.47
N ALA A 330 7.92 -0.99 1.35
CA ALA A 330 8.63 -2.03 2.06
C ALA A 330 9.16 -3.13 1.11
N GLN A 331 8.42 -3.45 0.04
CA GLN A 331 8.92 -4.33 -1.02
C GLN A 331 10.17 -3.74 -1.69
N MET A 332 10.13 -2.43 -2.04
CA MET A 332 11.29 -1.72 -2.59
C MET A 332 12.50 -1.80 -1.66
N ILE A 333 12.32 -1.48 -0.37
CA ILE A 333 13.40 -1.55 0.65
C ILE A 333 13.97 -2.95 0.79
N GLY A 334 13.13 -3.99 0.70
CA GLY A 334 13.58 -5.38 0.79
C GLY A 334 14.28 -5.90 -0.48
N PHE A 335 14.15 -5.18 -1.60
CA PHE A 335 14.73 -5.55 -2.88
C PHE A 335 16.01 -4.75 -3.20
N VAL A 336 16.02 -3.46 -2.88
CA VAL A 336 17.17 -2.56 -3.08
C VAL A 336 18.07 -2.52 -1.84
N GLU A 337 19.15 -1.75 -1.93
CA GLU A 337 20.03 -1.48 -0.78
C GLU A 337 19.31 -0.73 0.35
N LYS A 338 20.02 -0.48 1.46
CA LYS A 338 19.48 0.24 2.61
C LYS A 338 18.85 1.59 2.19
N LEU A 339 17.65 1.87 2.70
CA LEU A 339 16.95 3.14 2.51
C LEU A 339 17.89 4.33 2.85
N PRO A 340 17.95 5.38 2.01
CA PRO A 340 18.71 6.59 2.31
C PRO A 340 18.28 7.25 3.62
N SER A 341 19.24 7.79 4.37
CA SER A 341 19.01 8.37 5.70
C SER A 341 17.96 9.48 5.71
N GLU A 342 17.90 10.27 4.66
CA GLU A 342 16.94 11.36 4.46
C GLU A 342 15.49 10.87 4.30
N TRP A 343 15.29 9.60 3.97
CA TRP A 343 13.96 8.98 3.81
C TRP A 343 13.56 8.17 5.05
N GLU A 344 14.50 7.82 5.94
CA GLU A 344 14.24 7.02 7.14
C GLU A 344 13.19 7.66 8.06
N GLU A 345 13.27 8.97 8.33
CA GLU A 345 12.30 9.65 9.19
C GLU A 345 10.88 9.61 8.60
N ARG A 346 10.74 9.91 7.30
CA ARG A 346 9.44 9.88 6.63
C ARG A 346 8.88 8.47 6.53
N TRP A 347 9.74 7.47 6.28
CA TRP A 347 9.36 6.06 6.36
C TRP A 347 8.84 5.69 7.75
N HIS A 348 9.50 6.14 8.82
CA HIS A 348 9.04 5.93 10.19
C HIS A 348 7.69 6.60 10.48
N GLN A 349 7.40 7.76 9.88
CA GLN A 349 6.10 8.42 10.00
C GLN A 349 5.00 7.68 9.23
N MET A 350 5.29 7.23 8.00
CA MET A 350 4.35 6.46 7.16
C MET A 350 4.00 5.12 7.80
N SER A 351 5.01 4.35 8.23
CA SER A 351 4.83 3.05 8.89
C SER A 351 4.10 3.10 10.25
N LYS A 352 4.02 4.28 10.88
CA LYS A 352 3.28 4.51 12.14
C LYS A 352 1.89 5.11 11.93
N ALA A 353 1.54 5.57 10.72
CA ALA A 353 0.23 6.14 10.47
C ALA A 353 -0.83 5.02 10.50
N PRO A 354 -1.86 5.09 11.37
CA PRO A 354 -2.97 4.15 11.31
C PRO A 354 -3.63 4.29 9.93
N GLY A 355 -3.74 3.16 9.22
CA GLY A 355 -4.14 3.09 7.82
C GLY A 355 -5.24 4.08 7.45
N ARG A 356 -5.03 4.83 6.37
CA ARG A 356 -6.03 5.71 5.76
C ARG A 356 -7.32 4.91 5.64
N ARG A 357 -8.35 5.29 6.42
CA ARG A 357 -9.70 4.76 6.26
C ARG A 357 -10.06 4.86 4.79
N LEU A 358 -10.44 3.73 4.20
CA LEU A 358 -11.06 3.69 2.88
C LEU A 358 -12.17 4.77 2.84
N PRO A 359 -12.30 5.54 1.75
CA PRO A 359 -13.46 6.41 1.58
C PRO A 359 -14.70 5.52 1.67
N THR A 360 -15.55 5.77 2.66
CA THR A 360 -16.92 5.27 2.64
C THR A 360 -17.58 5.85 1.40
N ARG A 361 -17.90 4.96 0.45
CA ARG A 361 -18.75 5.30 -0.70
C ARG A 361 -20.09 5.78 -0.14
N GLU A 362 -20.41 7.04 -0.39
CA GLU A 362 -21.81 7.46 -0.56
C GLU A 362 -22.29 7.06 -1.96
#